data_AF-A0A7N0UNA9-F1
#
_entry.id   AF-A0A7N0UNA9-F1
#
_cell.length_a   1.000
_cell.length_b   1.000
_cell.length_c   1.000
_cell.angle_alpha   90.00
_cell.angle_beta   90.00
_cell.angle_gamma   90.00
#
_symmetry.space_group_name_H-M   'P 1'
#
loop_
_entity.id
_entity.type
_entity.pdbx_description
1 polymer ?
#
loop_
_entity_poly.entity_id
_entity_poly.type
_entity_poly.pdbx_seq_one_letter_code
_entity_poly.pdbx_strand_id
1 'polypeptide(L)'
;MEGQKKTPTSSSLTRTHSSLLRSSPTVRSSIQSLTEIDELVSSSSSDEHLKRERTTRSRSSSGPTAAAAFFVFSSVAFSSVLFFFFVFFFYFYLRRNDEISTSESLLLALVFIAVALFLAGRHKSRIIRSIAFFRHRLFFFMFTSRRGRGSGKPIRWAIGDSESEGLIGNGNKSHQQNIGVEFYCNGDFYEGEFHNGKCNGSGVYNYYVNGRYEGDWVDGKYDGYGIESWARGSRYRGQYRQGMRHGFGVYTFFTGDSYAGEWVNGQSCGVGVQTCSDGSCYVGQFKCGVKHGIGCYHFRNGDRYAGEYFGDKIHGFGVYHFANGHCYEGSWHEGRKQGYGMYTFRNGDTRCGEWDSGSLKIPLPPLTDSVLRAVQAARKTAKKATNLKRVDEQVDKAILAANRAATAARVAAVVAVRNRADGKFCNIDNV
;
A
#
# COMPACT_ATOMS: atom_id res chain seq x y z
N MET A 1 -6.49 -43.64 -43.75
CA MET A 1 -7.49 -42.75 -43.14
C MET A 1 -6.85 -42.09 -41.92
N GLU A 2 -6.35 -40.87 -42.14
CA GLU A 2 -6.07 -39.86 -41.11
C GLU A 2 -7.34 -39.65 -40.27
N GLY A 3 -7.34 -39.30 -38.98
CA GLY A 3 -6.36 -38.65 -38.13
C GLY A 3 -7.15 -37.67 -37.26
N GLN A 4 -6.92 -37.64 -35.94
CA GLN A 4 -7.07 -36.42 -35.13
C GLN A 4 -6.57 -36.67 -33.70
N LYS A 5 -5.33 -36.21 -33.46
CA LYS A 5 -4.75 -36.00 -32.14
C LYS A 5 -5.48 -34.82 -31.47
N LYS A 6 -6.08 -35.04 -30.30
CA LYS A 6 -6.48 -33.97 -29.39
C LYS A 6 -5.30 -33.58 -28.51
N THR A 7 -4.83 -32.35 -28.68
CA THR A 7 -3.87 -31.65 -27.82
C THR A 7 -4.51 -31.28 -26.48
N PRO A 8 -3.77 -31.29 -25.35
CA PRO A 8 -4.29 -30.78 -24.09
C PRO A 8 -4.14 -29.26 -24.05
N THR A 9 -5.23 -28.58 -23.73
CA THR A 9 -5.33 -27.13 -23.55
C THR A 9 -4.48 -26.67 -22.36
N SER A 10 -3.52 -25.79 -22.63
CA SER A 10 -2.80 -25.03 -21.61
C SER A 10 -3.77 -24.01 -20.97
N SER A 11 -4.28 -24.29 -19.78
CA SER A 11 -5.03 -23.32 -19.00
C SER A 11 -4.08 -22.24 -18.47
N SER A 12 -4.12 -21.07 -19.12
CA SER A 12 -3.56 -19.84 -18.56
C SER A 12 -4.25 -19.54 -17.23
N LEU A 13 -3.55 -19.76 -16.11
CA LEU A 13 -3.98 -19.35 -14.77
C LEU A 13 -3.87 -17.82 -14.66
N THR A 14 -4.74 -17.09 -15.34
CA THR A 14 -4.80 -15.64 -15.29
C THR A 14 -5.87 -15.17 -14.31
N ARG A 15 -5.38 -14.55 -13.23
CA ARG A 15 -5.75 -13.21 -12.76
C ARG A 15 -7.09 -13.07 -12.02
N THR A 16 -7.03 -13.13 -10.69
CA THR A 16 -7.82 -12.20 -9.86
C THR A 16 -7.00 -10.91 -9.76
N HIS A 17 -7.56 -9.80 -10.26
CA HIS A 17 -6.98 -8.46 -10.08
C HIS A 17 -6.91 -8.12 -8.58
N SER A 18 -5.81 -8.45 -7.92
CA SER A 18 -5.60 -8.25 -6.47
C SER A 18 -4.89 -6.94 -6.14
N SER A 19 -4.83 -5.99 -7.09
CA SER A 19 -4.29 -4.65 -6.89
C SER A 19 -5.15 -3.74 -5.98
N LEU A 20 -6.22 -4.27 -5.39
CA LEU A 20 -7.22 -3.52 -4.61
C LEU A 20 -6.74 -3.08 -3.21
N LEU A 21 -5.61 -3.60 -2.73
CA LEU A 21 -5.00 -3.19 -1.46
C LEU A 21 -3.93 -2.10 -1.64
N ARG A 22 -3.63 -1.70 -2.88
CA ARG A 22 -2.88 -0.47 -3.15
C ARG A 22 -3.82 0.71 -3.05
N SER A 23 -3.84 1.32 -1.87
CA SER A 23 -4.43 2.64 -1.63
C SER A 23 -5.78 2.87 -2.32
N SER A 24 -6.89 2.48 -1.67
CA SER A 24 -8.12 3.27 -1.80
C SER A 24 -7.76 4.75 -1.59
N PRO A 25 -8.33 5.69 -2.36
CA PRO A 25 -7.74 7.00 -2.60
C PRO A 25 -7.82 7.87 -1.33
N THR A 26 -6.81 7.76 -0.47
CA THR A 26 -6.56 8.78 0.56
C THR A 26 -5.72 9.87 -0.09
N VAL A 27 -6.44 10.80 -0.71
CA VAL A 27 -6.22 12.25 -0.87
C VAL A 27 -7.05 12.64 -2.10
N ARG A 28 -8.30 13.03 -1.88
CA ARG A 28 -8.97 13.99 -2.77
C ARG A 28 -9.35 15.19 -1.91
N SER A 29 -8.33 16.00 -1.63
CA SER A 29 -8.55 17.43 -1.59
C SER A 29 -8.91 17.88 -3.00
N SER A 30 -10.03 18.58 -3.07
CA SER A 30 -10.55 19.38 -4.17
C SER A 30 -9.51 19.96 -5.16
N ILE A 31 -9.85 19.83 -6.45
CA ILE A 31 -9.62 20.71 -7.62
C ILE A 31 -8.77 20.16 -8.79
N GLN A 32 -9.50 20.07 -9.91
CA GLN A 32 -9.19 20.19 -11.35
C GLN A 32 -8.79 18.98 -12.22
N SER A 33 -9.61 18.90 -13.27
CA SER A 33 -9.66 18.08 -14.47
C SER A 33 -8.44 18.17 -15.39
N LEU A 34 -8.10 17.06 -16.05
CA LEU A 34 -8.31 16.86 -17.49
C LEU A 34 -7.83 15.46 -17.93
N THR A 35 -8.38 15.05 -19.07
CA THR A 35 -8.20 13.88 -19.97
C THR A 35 -6.72 13.47 -20.21
N GLU A 36 -6.30 12.30 -20.72
CA GLU A 36 -6.82 11.41 -21.77
C GLU A 36 -5.99 10.08 -21.77
N ILE A 37 -6.16 9.27 -22.83
CA ILE A 37 -6.11 7.80 -22.96
C ILE A 37 -4.75 7.20 -23.43
N ASP A 38 -4.67 5.86 -23.41
CA ASP A 38 -3.76 4.85 -24.04
C ASP A 38 -2.60 4.26 -23.20
N GLU A 39 -2.56 2.94 -22.92
CA GLU A 39 -2.29 1.77 -23.81
C GLU A 39 -0.84 1.79 -24.37
N LEU A 40 0.05 0.79 -24.32
CA LEU A 40 0.03 -0.66 -24.11
C LEU A 40 1.48 -1.14 -23.85
N VAL A 41 1.61 -2.28 -23.16
CA VAL A 41 2.49 -3.44 -23.49
C VAL A 41 4.02 -3.34 -23.38
N SER A 42 4.53 -4.09 -22.37
CA SER A 42 5.61 -5.11 -22.39
C SER A 42 7.01 -4.72 -22.90
N SER A 43 8.13 -5.31 -22.49
CA SER A 43 8.39 -6.68 -22.02
C SER A 43 9.84 -6.72 -21.52
N SER A 44 10.14 -7.74 -20.70
CA SER A 44 11.39 -8.54 -20.65
C SER A 44 12.75 -7.83 -20.51
N SER A 45 13.71 -8.29 -19.74
CA SER A 45 13.89 -9.52 -18.94
C SER A 45 15.28 -9.43 -18.32
N SER A 46 15.52 -10.29 -17.32
CA SER A 46 16.76 -11.08 -17.11
C SER A 46 18.11 -10.34 -16.98
N ASP A 47 19.01 -10.69 -16.07
CA ASP A 47 19.07 -11.74 -15.07
C ASP A 47 20.36 -11.50 -14.26
N GLU A 48 20.40 -12.09 -13.06
CA GLU A 48 21.53 -12.78 -12.41
C GLU A 48 22.95 -12.15 -12.42
N HIS A 49 23.87 -12.34 -11.47
CA HIS A 49 24.15 -13.25 -10.37
C HIS A 49 25.41 -12.60 -9.70
N LEU A 50 25.70 -12.62 -8.40
CA LEU A 50 26.28 -13.72 -7.65
C LEU A 50 26.78 -13.19 -6.29
N LYS A 51 26.48 -13.95 -5.23
CA LYS A 51 27.30 -14.35 -4.06
C LYS A 51 28.51 -13.46 -3.67
N ARG A 52 28.83 -13.20 -2.39
CA ARG A 52 29.09 -14.19 -1.33
C ARG A 52 29.46 -13.49 0.01
N GLU A 53 28.93 -14.03 1.12
CA GLU A 53 29.60 -14.33 2.41
C GLU A 53 30.29 -13.22 3.25
N ARG A 54 29.78 -12.97 4.48
CA ARG A 54 30.31 -13.45 5.81
C ARG A 54 31.60 -12.69 6.18
N THR A 55 31.70 -11.90 7.25
CA THR A 55 31.53 -12.27 8.67
C THR A 55 31.54 -11.03 9.58
N THR A 56 31.03 -11.27 10.79
CA THR A 56 30.94 -10.48 12.02
C THR A 56 32.27 -9.98 12.61
N ARG A 57 32.30 -8.74 13.12
CA ARG A 57 32.72 -8.41 14.51
C ARG A 57 32.42 -6.95 14.93
N SER A 58 31.99 -6.82 16.17
CA SER A 58 31.83 -5.63 17.04
C SER A 58 33.07 -4.71 17.04
N ARG A 59 33.01 -3.39 17.30
CA ARG A 59 32.49 -2.72 18.51
C ARG A 59 32.57 -1.17 18.36
N SER A 60 31.62 -0.47 19.02
CA SER A 60 31.68 0.89 19.63
C SER A 60 31.97 2.18 18.83
N SER A 61 30.90 3.00 18.75
CA SER A 61 30.78 4.43 19.10
C SER A 61 31.66 5.51 18.43
N SER A 62 31.04 6.30 17.54
CA SER A 62 31.11 7.77 17.53
C SER A 62 30.02 8.34 16.60
N GLY A 63 29.32 9.38 17.05
CA GLY A 63 28.19 10.03 16.39
C GLY A 63 28.52 10.82 15.10
N PRO A 64 27.51 11.47 14.48
CA PRO A 64 27.33 11.47 13.03
C PRO A 64 27.45 12.88 12.41
N THR A 65 28.47 13.15 11.59
CA THR A 65 28.50 14.43 10.84
C THR A 65 29.14 14.39 9.45
N ALA A 66 29.71 13.28 8.98
CA ALA A 66 30.38 13.24 7.67
C ALA A 66 29.58 12.54 6.54
N ALA A 67 28.60 11.68 6.87
CA ALA A 67 27.90 10.87 5.87
C ALA A 67 26.76 11.62 5.13
N ALA A 68 26.29 12.76 5.66
CA ALA A 68 25.27 13.57 5.00
C ALA A 68 25.82 14.43 3.85
N ALA A 69 27.11 14.74 3.86
CA ALA A 69 27.74 15.57 2.82
C ALA A 69 28.04 14.77 1.54
N PHE A 70 28.35 13.47 1.63
CA PHE A 70 28.69 12.66 0.46
C PHE A 70 27.48 12.20 -0.38
N PHE A 71 26.26 12.20 0.17
CA PHE A 71 25.05 11.81 -0.56
C PHE A 71 24.35 12.97 -1.29
N VAL A 72 24.70 14.23 -1.00
CA VAL A 72 24.15 15.39 -1.71
C VAL A 72 24.96 15.70 -2.98
N PHE A 73 26.26 15.38 -3.01
CA PHE A 73 27.10 15.68 -4.18
C PHE A 73 26.90 14.73 -5.37
N SER A 74 26.46 13.47 -5.17
CA SER A 74 26.27 12.54 -6.30
C SER A 74 24.95 12.72 -7.05
N SER A 75 23.96 13.41 -6.45
CA SER A 75 22.64 13.64 -7.05
C SER A 75 22.60 14.92 -7.90
N VAL A 76 23.41 15.92 -7.55
CA VAL A 76 23.49 17.18 -8.28
C VAL A 76 24.25 17.00 -9.59
N ALA A 77 25.29 16.15 -9.60
CA ALA A 77 26.09 15.85 -10.79
C ALA A 77 25.28 15.22 -11.94
N PHE A 78 24.30 14.36 -11.63
CA PHE A 78 23.50 13.70 -12.68
C PHE A 78 22.46 14.64 -13.29
N SER A 79 21.87 15.52 -12.46
CA SER A 79 20.93 16.54 -12.93
C SER A 79 21.64 17.65 -13.72
N SER A 80 22.87 18.01 -13.34
CA SER A 80 23.65 19.00 -14.07
C SER A 80 24.09 18.47 -15.43
N VAL A 81 24.48 17.19 -15.53
CA VAL A 81 24.90 16.58 -16.80
C VAL A 81 23.74 16.53 -17.79
N LEU A 82 22.55 16.04 -17.40
CA LEU A 82 21.36 16.08 -18.29
C LEU A 82 20.96 17.50 -18.70
N PHE A 83 21.10 18.47 -17.80
CA PHE A 83 20.79 19.87 -18.10
C PHE A 83 21.78 20.48 -19.10
N PHE A 84 23.09 20.28 -18.92
CA PHE A 84 24.11 20.73 -19.87
C PHE A 84 23.96 20.07 -21.24
N PHE A 85 23.58 18.78 -21.29
CA PHE A 85 23.30 18.09 -22.56
C PHE A 85 22.02 18.59 -23.23
N PHE A 86 20.98 18.94 -22.47
CA PHE A 86 19.76 19.54 -23.01
C PHE A 86 20.01 20.95 -23.57
N VAL A 87 20.80 21.76 -22.87
CA VAL A 87 21.22 23.10 -23.34
C VAL A 87 22.11 22.98 -24.58
N PHE A 88 23.00 21.99 -24.66
CA PHE A 88 23.83 21.72 -25.83
C PHE A 88 23.00 21.29 -27.05
N PHE A 89 22.01 20.42 -26.86
CA PHE A 89 21.06 20.03 -27.91
C PHE A 89 20.24 21.22 -28.40
N PHE A 90 19.71 22.03 -27.48
CA PHE A 90 18.92 23.22 -27.82
C PHE A 90 19.76 24.30 -28.51
N TYR A 91 21.03 24.45 -28.11
CA TYR A 91 22.00 25.34 -28.78
C TYR A 91 22.28 24.91 -30.22
N PHE A 92 22.47 23.61 -30.49
CA PHE A 92 22.64 23.10 -31.86
C PHE A 92 21.35 23.14 -32.68
N TYR A 93 20.20 22.93 -32.04
CA TYR A 93 18.89 23.04 -32.68
C TYR A 93 18.54 24.49 -33.07
N LEU A 94 18.96 25.48 -32.26
CA LEU A 94 18.75 26.91 -32.54
C LEU A 94 19.80 27.52 -33.46
N ARG A 95 21.03 26.98 -33.53
CA ARG A 95 22.11 27.46 -34.44
C ARG A 95 21.99 26.87 -35.86
N ARG A 96 20.78 26.48 -36.25
CA ARG A 96 20.48 25.78 -37.49
C ARG A 96 20.69 26.72 -38.69
N ASN A 97 21.84 26.60 -39.33
CA ASN A 97 22.04 27.03 -40.71
C ASN A 97 21.68 25.86 -41.65
N ASP A 98 21.08 26.20 -42.78
CA ASP A 98 20.13 25.43 -43.60
C ASP A 98 20.64 24.21 -44.40
N GLU A 99 21.64 23.43 -43.96
CA GLU A 99 22.28 22.46 -44.87
C GLU A 99 22.37 20.98 -44.41
N ILE A 100 21.51 20.50 -43.50
CA ILE A 100 21.51 19.07 -43.11
C ILE A 100 20.13 18.41 -43.31
N SER A 101 20.12 17.26 -44.00
CA SER A 101 18.94 16.46 -44.32
C SER A 101 18.17 15.98 -43.09
N THR A 102 16.85 16.03 -43.16
CA THR A 102 15.91 15.70 -42.06
C THR A 102 16.06 14.28 -41.51
N SER A 103 16.57 13.34 -42.30
CA SER A 103 16.81 11.95 -41.93
C SER A 103 17.97 11.76 -40.94
N GLU A 104 19.05 12.56 -41.07
CA GLU A 104 20.21 12.48 -40.18
C GLU A 104 19.90 13.05 -38.79
N SER A 105 19.07 14.10 -38.75
CA SER A 105 18.57 14.70 -37.50
C SER A 105 17.68 13.73 -36.72
N LEU A 106 16.85 12.95 -37.43
CA LEU A 106 16.01 11.91 -36.81
C LEU A 106 16.86 10.79 -36.24
N LEU A 107 17.90 10.37 -36.97
CA LEU A 107 18.81 9.31 -36.53
C LEU A 107 19.61 9.73 -35.28
N LEU A 108 20.09 10.98 -35.24
CA LEU A 108 20.76 11.54 -34.07
C LEU A 108 19.84 11.60 -32.84
N ALA A 109 18.58 11.99 -33.02
CA ALA A 109 17.58 12.03 -31.96
C ALA A 109 17.25 10.63 -31.41
N LEU A 110 17.14 9.62 -32.30
CA LEU A 110 16.91 8.23 -31.89
C LEU A 110 18.10 7.63 -31.13
N VAL A 111 19.32 7.92 -31.57
CA VAL A 111 20.54 7.53 -30.84
C VAL A 111 20.58 8.17 -29.46
N PHE A 112 20.17 9.44 -29.35
CA PHE A 112 20.09 10.15 -28.08
C PHE A 112 19.05 9.53 -27.12
N ILE A 113 17.85 9.22 -27.63
CA ILE A 113 16.80 8.55 -26.86
C ILE A 113 17.29 7.18 -26.35
N ALA A 114 17.99 6.41 -27.20
CA ALA A 114 18.53 5.11 -26.83
C ALA A 114 19.57 5.21 -25.69
N VAL A 115 20.50 6.18 -25.77
CA VAL A 115 21.51 6.41 -24.72
C VAL A 115 20.86 6.86 -23.40
N ALA A 116 19.84 7.74 -23.47
CA ALA A 116 19.10 8.19 -22.30
C ALA A 116 18.34 7.04 -21.61
N LEU A 117 17.67 6.17 -22.38
CA LEU A 117 16.97 5.00 -21.86
C LEU A 117 17.95 3.98 -21.26
N PHE A 118 19.13 3.79 -21.86
CA PHE A 118 20.18 2.92 -21.34
C PHE A 118 20.71 3.39 -19.98
N LEU A 119 21.00 4.70 -19.85
CA LEU A 119 21.46 5.29 -18.59
C LEU A 119 20.36 5.27 -17.51
N ALA A 120 19.09 5.49 -17.89
CA ALA A 120 17.95 5.38 -16.99
C ALA A 120 17.74 3.93 -16.50
N GLY A 121 17.93 2.94 -17.37
CA GLY A 121 17.86 1.51 -17.04
C GLY A 121 18.92 1.09 -16.01
N ARG A 122 20.17 1.55 -16.17
CA ARG A 122 21.29 1.18 -15.29
C ARG A 122 21.18 1.71 -13.86
N HIS A 123 20.38 2.77 -13.65
CA HIS A 123 20.21 3.41 -12.33
C HIS A 123 18.76 3.36 -11.80
N LYS A 124 17.93 2.45 -12.31
CA LYS A 124 16.51 2.28 -11.95
C LYS A 124 16.24 2.29 -10.43
N SER A 125 17.09 1.65 -9.63
CA SER A 125 16.95 1.58 -8.17
C SER A 125 17.24 2.92 -7.46
N ARG A 126 18.13 3.76 -8.02
CA ARG A 126 18.45 5.10 -7.49
C ARG A 126 17.41 6.13 -7.93
N ILE A 127 16.90 6.01 -9.16
CA ILE A 127 15.84 6.88 -9.71
C ILE A 127 14.51 6.66 -8.96
N ILE A 128 14.14 5.42 -8.65
CA ILE A 128 12.91 5.15 -7.88
C ILE A 128 13.03 5.70 -6.44
N ARG A 129 14.21 5.61 -5.81
CA ARG A 129 14.46 6.20 -4.48
C ARG A 129 14.52 7.72 -4.50
N SER A 130 15.10 8.32 -5.55
CA SER A 130 15.15 9.78 -5.70
C SER A 130 13.78 10.36 -6.04
N ILE A 131 12.97 9.70 -6.86
CA ILE A 131 11.56 10.08 -7.12
C ILE A 131 10.73 9.97 -5.84
N ALA A 132 10.92 8.92 -5.03
CA ALA A 132 10.24 8.81 -3.73
C ALA A 132 10.65 9.93 -2.75
N PHE A 133 11.94 10.29 -2.72
CA PHE A 133 12.46 11.40 -1.92
C PHE A 133 12.00 12.77 -2.44
N PHE A 134 11.97 12.98 -3.75
CA PHE A 134 11.50 14.21 -4.38
C PHE A 134 9.99 14.35 -4.23
N ARG A 135 9.21 13.25 -4.26
CA ARG A 135 7.80 13.27 -3.90
C ARG A 135 7.60 13.66 -2.44
N HIS A 136 8.49 13.24 -1.54
CA HIS A 136 8.48 13.65 -0.13
C HIS A 136 8.85 15.13 0.05
N ARG A 137 9.80 15.66 -0.73
CA ARG A 137 10.22 17.08 -0.69
C ARG A 137 9.25 18.02 -1.42
N LEU A 138 8.65 17.61 -2.53
CA LEU A 138 7.64 18.38 -3.26
C LEU A 138 6.33 18.42 -2.46
N PHE A 139 5.98 17.32 -1.77
CA PHE A 139 4.87 17.30 -0.80
C PHE A 139 5.16 18.19 0.41
N PHE A 140 6.42 18.21 0.89
CA PHE A 140 6.85 19.12 1.97
C PHE A 140 6.89 20.59 1.52
N PHE A 141 7.30 20.90 0.29
CA PHE A 141 7.37 22.26 -0.26
C PHE A 141 5.98 22.80 -0.66
N MET A 142 5.08 21.94 -1.16
CA MET A 142 3.66 22.31 -1.33
C MET A 142 2.96 22.57 0.00
N PHE A 143 3.34 21.88 1.08
CA PHE A 143 2.77 22.10 2.42
C PHE A 143 3.48 23.18 3.25
N THR A 144 4.62 23.72 2.79
CA THR A 144 5.32 24.82 3.49
C THR A 144 5.33 26.14 2.73
N SER A 145 4.76 26.22 1.53
CA SER A 145 4.69 27.47 0.75
C SER A 145 3.29 27.91 0.31
N ARG A 146 2.24 27.52 1.04
CA ARG A 146 0.90 28.15 0.93
C ARG A 146 0.44 28.76 2.26
N ARG A 147 1.30 29.60 2.83
CA ARG A 147 0.89 30.69 3.72
C ARG A 147 0.75 31.94 2.86
N GLY A 148 -0.31 31.97 2.05
CA GLY A 148 -0.68 33.09 1.20
C GLY A 148 -2.11 33.50 1.52
N ARG A 149 -2.23 34.53 2.38
CA ARG A 149 -3.36 35.44 2.59
C ARG A 149 -4.62 35.14 1.76
N GLY A 150 -5.64 34.58 2.42
CA GLY A 150 -7.00 34.47 1.91
C GLY A 150 -7.95 34.38 3.10
N SER A 151 -8.57 35.49 3.46
CA SER A 151 -9.45 35.62 4.61
C SER A 151 -10.78 34.91 4.37
N GLY A 152 -11.09 33.95 5.22
CA GLY A 152 -12.43 33.43 5.43
C GLY A 152 -12.45 32.76 6.79
N LYS A 153 -12.71 33.53 7.86
CA LYS A 153 -12.95 32.95 9.18
C LYS A 153 -14.20 32.05 9.07
N PRO A 154 -14.20 30.82 9.61
CA PRO A 154 -15.42 30.03 9.66
C PRO A 154 -16.49 30.84 10.39
N ILE A 155 -17.73 30.79 9.90
CA ILE A 155 -18.86 31.52 10.46
C ILE A 155 -19.09 30.99 11.87
N ARG A 156 -18.66 31.78 12.86
CA ARG A 156 -18.89 31.55 14.28
C ARG A 156 -20.14 32.33 14.65
N TRP A 157 -21.17 31.62 15.09
CA TRP A 157 -22.35 32.24 15.67
C TRP A 157 -22.12 32.40 17.17
N ALA A 158 -22.10 33.65 17.64
CA ALA A 158 -22.17 34.02 19.04
C ALA A 158 -23.09 35.25 19.14
N ILE A 159 -24.21 35.10 19.83
CA ILE A 159 -25.10 36.19 20.27
C ILE A 159 -25.25 36.00 21.78
N GLY A 160 -24.93 37.02 22.57
CA GLY A 160 -25.21 37.06 24.01
C GLY A 160 -24.05 37.55 24.88
N ASP A 161 -24.09 38.85 25.15
CA ASP A 161 -23.71 39.60 26.35
C ASP A 161 -22.32 39.44 26.99
N SER A 162 -21.52 40.47 26.74
CA SER A 162 -20.51 40.98 27.64
C SER A 162 -21.15 41.47 28.94
N GLU A 163 -20.92 40.79 30.06
CA GLU A 163 -20.60 41.39 31.37
C GLU A 163 -20.51 40.32 32.47
N SER A 164 -19.32 40.17 33.06
CA SER A 164 -19.08 40.27 34.50
C SER A 164 -17.63 39.88 34.82
N GLU A 165 -16.80 40.90 35.01
CA GLU A 165 -15.57 40.75 35.77
C GLU A 165 -15.90 40.47 37.24
N GLY A 166 -15.15 39.55 37.84
CA GLY A 166 -15.03 39.40 39.28
C GLY A 166 -15.72 38.18 39.87
N LEU A 167 -14.94 37.14 40.20
CA LEU A 167 -14.50 36.86 41.57
C LEU A 167 -13.79 35.50 41.68
N ILE A 168 -12.86 35.47 42.62
CA ILE A 168 -11.96 34.39 42.99
C ILE A 168 -12.74 33.14 43.41
N GLY A 169 -12.44 32.00 42.78
CA GLY A 169 -12.97 30.69 43.13
C GLY A 169 -11.92 29.62 42.92
N ASN A 170 -11.22 29.26 44.01
CA ASN A 170 -10.29 28.15 44.08
C ASN A 170 -11.11 26.84 43.99
N GLY A 171 -11.30 26.34 42.77
CA GLY A 171 -12.02 25.11 42.49
C GLY A 171 -11.18 24.23 41.58
N ASN A 172 -11.02 22.97 41.97
CA ASN A 172 -10.44 21.90 41.16
C ASN A 172 -10.69 22.17 39.67
N LYS A 173 -9.62 22.32 38.88
CA LYS A 173 -9.71 22.28 37.41
C LYS A 173 -10.25 20.90 37.06
N SER A 174 -11.58 20.75 37.09
CA SER A 174 -12.24 19.69 36.37
C SER A 174 -11.65 19.77 34.97
N HIS A 175 -11.16 18.64 34.47
CA HIS A 175 -10.92 18.48 33.05
C HIS A 175 -12.29 18.73 32.40
N GLN A 176 -12.60 19.99 32.12
CA GLN A 176 -13.82 20.39 31.45
C GLN A 176 -13.58 19.96 30.02
N GLN A 177 -13.87 18.68 29.75
CA GLN A 177 -13.89 18.14 28.41
C GLN A 177 -14.88 19.02 27.64
N ASN A 178 -14.32 19.89 26.80
CA ASN A 178 -15.11 20.77 25.97
C ASN A 178 -15.74 19.89 24.89
N ILE A 179 -16.99 19.49 25.08
CA ILE A 179 -17.72 18.64 24.14
C ILE A 179 -18.65 19.53 23.31
N GLY A 180 -18.46 19.54 22.00
CA GLY A 180 -19.15 20.47 21.10
C GLY A 180 -19.24 20.00 19.65
N VAL A 181 -19.75 20.89 18.80
CA VAL A 181 -19.92 20.66 17.37
C VAL A 181 -19.14 21.72 16.60
N GLU A 182 -18.32 21.29 15.63
CA GLU A 182 -17.59 22.16 14.71
C GLU A 182 -18.03 21.89 13.27
N PHE A 183 -18.43 22.94 12.55
CA PHE A 183 -18.80 22.89 11.13
C PHE A 183 -17.67 23.42 10.28
N TYR A 184 -17.33 22.69 9.22
CA TYR A 184 -16.32 23.08 8.25
C TYR A 184 -16.97 23.66 6.99
N CYS A 185 -16.23 24.53 6.28
CA CYS A 185 -16.75 25.22 5.09
C CYS A 185 -17.08 24.29 3.92
N ASN A 186 -16.57 23.06 3.93
CA ASN A 186 -16.84 22.03 2.94
C ASN A 186 -18.13 21.22 3.23
N GLY A 187 -18.86 21.56 4.30
CA GLY A 187 -20.07 20.84 4.73
C GLY A 187 -19.80 19.65 5.65
N ASP A 188 -18.53 19.34 5.93
CA ASP A 188 -18.18 18.35 6.94
C ASP A 188 -18.46 18.92 8.34
N PHE A 189 -18.67 18.04 9.31
CA PHE A 189 -18.80 18.47 10.69
C PHE A 189 -18.28 17.42 11.66
N TYR A 190 -17.76 17.91 12.78
CA TYR A 190 -17.26 17.11 13.89
C TYR A 190 -18.14 17.29 15.11
N GLU A 191 -18.44 16.19 15.80
CA GLU A 191 -19.21 16.15 17.04
C GLU A 191 -18.43 15.32 18.06
N GLY A 192 -17.96 15.95 19.14
CA GLY A 192 -17.17 15.23 20.13
C GLY A 192 -16.37 16.14 21.06
N GLU A 193 -15.36 15.54 21.66
CA GLU A 193 -14.46 16.17 22.62
C GLU A 193 -13.41 17.08 21.95
N PHE A 194 -13.08 18.17 22.63
CA PHE A 194 -12.06 19.13 22.22
C PHE A 194 -11.05 19.35 23.34
N HIS A 195 -9.80 19.54 22.95
CA HIS A 195 -8.72 19.98 23.81
C HIS A 195 -7.92 21.09 23.11
N ASN A 196 -7.74 22.23 23.76
CA ASN A 196 -7.04 23.41 23.22
C ASN A 196 -7.51 23.82 21.80
N GLY A 197 -8.84 23.82 21.59
CA GLY A 197 -9.46 24.20 20.32
C GLY A 197 -9.29 23.19 19.19
N LYS A 198 -8.81 21.97 19.46
CA LYS A 198 -8.68 20.88 18.48
C LYS A 198 -9.49 19.66 18.89
N CYS A 199 -9.99 18.90 17.91
CA CYS A 199 -10.61 17.60 18.16
C CYS A 199 -9.65 16.68 18.92
N ASN A 200 -10.06 16.17 20.07
CA ASN A 200 -9.23 15.34 20.93
C ASN A 200 -10.12 14.47 21.82
N GLY A 201 -9.78 13.20 22.04
CA GLY A 201 -10.63 12.26 22.77
C GLY A 201 -11.59 11.55 21.83
N SER A 202 -12.85 11.39 22.23
CA SER A 202 -13.85 10.65 21.45
C SER A 202 -14.66 11.58 20.55
N GLY A 203 -14.87 11.21 19.28
CA GLY A 203 -15.78 11.98 18.43
C GLY A 203 -16.12 11.37 17.09
N VAL A 204 -17.18 11.90 16.49
CA VAL A 204 -17.70 11.50 15.19
C VAL A 204 -17.43 12.62 14.19
N TYR A 205 -16.85 12.27 13.06
CA TYR A 205 -16.66 13.17 11.93
C TYR A 205 -17.50 12.69 10.77
N ASN A 206 -18.42 13.53 10.33
CA ASN A 206 -19.28 13.26 9.19
C ASN A 206 -18.69 13.97 7.97
N TYR A 207 -18.31 13.19 6.98
CA TYR A 207 -17.91 13.70 5.69
C TYR A 207 -19.15 13.94 4.85
N TYR A 208 -19.32 15.15 4.34
CA TYR A 208 -20.41 15.51 3.45
C TYR A 208 -20.45 14.53 2.28
N VAL A 209 -21.54 13.74 2.21
CA VAL A 209 -21.81 12.72 1.18
C VAL A 209 -20.83 11.51 1.15
N ASN A 210 -19.68 11.57 1.84
CA ASN A 210 -18.55 10.65 1.62
C ASN A 210 -18.33 9.61 2.71
N GLY A 211 -19.09 9.65 3.81
CA GLY A 211 -19.00 8.67 4.88
C GLY A 211 -18.85 9.30 6.25
N ARG A 212 -18.36 8.52 7.23
CA ARG A 212 -18.11 9.00 8.59
C ARG A 212 -16.99 8.24 9.26
N TYR A 213 -16.29 8.92 10.16
CA TYR A 213 -15.34 8.32 11.10
C TYR A 213 -15.91 8.40 12.51
N GLU A 214 -15.81 7.31 13.26
CA GLU A 214 -16.22 7.20 14.66
C GLU A 214 -15.06 6.61 15.46
N GLY A 215 -14.45 7.37 16.36
CA GLY A 215 -13.34 6.83 17.16
C GLY A 215 -12.55 7.88 17.91
N ASP A 216 -11.29 7.53 18.17
CA ASP A 216 -10.34 8.31 18.94
C ASP A 216 -9.66 9.39 18.08
N TRP A 217 -9.39 10.52 18.72
CA TRP A 217 -8.80 11.73 18.15
C TRP A 217 -7.66 12.25 19.00
N VAL A 218 -6.58 12.68 18.34
CA VAL A 218 -5.49 13.40 18.97
C VAL A 218 -5.07 14.55 18.05
N ASP A 219 -5.09 15.78 18.57
CA ASP A 219 -4.68 17.00 17.88
C ASP A 219 -5.30 17.17 16.48
N GLY A 220 -6.60 16.90 16.34
CA GLY A 220 -7.33 17.04 15.09
C GLY A 220 -7.12 15.90 14.09
N LYS A 221 -6.49 14.78 14.49
CA LYS A 221 -6.24 13.62 13.63
C LYS A 221 -6.77 12.34 14.26
N TYR A 222 -7.09 11.36 13.41
CA TYR A 222 -7.35 9.98 13.83
C TYR A 222 -6.10 9.38 14.47
N ASP A 223 -6.18 9.05 15.75
CA ASP A 223 -5.07 8.42 16.47
C ASP A 223 -5.64 7.58 17.62
N GLY A 224 -5.32 6.28 17.65
CA GLY A 224 -5.97 5.31 18.53
C GLY A 224 -6.81 4.31 17.75
N TYR A 225 -8.05 4.08 18.18
CA TYR A 225 -8.97 3.12 17.56
C TYR A 225 -10.17 3.82 16.94
N GLY A 226 -10.64 3.30 15.82
CA GLY A 226 -11.79 3.89 15.16
C GLY A 226 -12.38 3.04 14.05
N ILE A 227 -13.54 3.50 13.62
CA ILE A 227 -14.33 2.92 12.54
C ILE A 227 -14.53 3.99 11.49
N GLU A 228 -14.02 3.74 10.29
CA GLU A 228 -14.26 4.58 9.14
C GLU A 228 -15.22 3.85 8.19
N SER A 229 -16.34 4.48 7.87
CA SER A 229 -17.33 3.96 6.94
C SER A 229 -17.40 4.91 5.74
N TRP A 230 -17.21 4.39 4.54
CA TRP A 230 -17.25 5.19 3.32
C TRP A 230 -18.60 5.06 2.61
N ALA A 231 -18.88 6.01 1.72
CA ALA A 231 -19.97 5.90 0.76
C ALA A 231 -19.91 4.56 0.00
N ARG A 232 -21.08 3.99 -0.30
CA ARG A 232 -21.26 2.66 -0.92
C ARG A 232 -20.95 1.45 -0.02
N GLY A 233 -20.61 1.63 1.25
CA GLY A 233 -20.60 0.54 2.25
C GLY A 233 -19.25 -0.12 2.53
N SER A 234 -18.14 0.42 1.99
CA SER A 234 -16.81 -0.01 2.45
C SER A 234 -16.60 0.45 3.90
N ARG A 235 -15.88 -0.34 4.71
CA ARG A 235 -15.68 -0.04 6.13
C ARG A 235 -14.35 -0.56 6.66
N TYR A 236 -13.68 0.26 7.46
CA TYR A 236 -12.50 -0.13 8.21
C TYR A 236 -12.79 -0.12 9.71
N ARG A 237 -12.25 -1.08 10.43
CA ARG A 237 -12.30 -1.16 11.90
C ARG A 237 -10.92 -1.54 12.39
N GLY A 238 -10.29 -0.67 13.17
CA GLY A 238 -8.97 -0.99 13.71
C GLY A 238 -8.24 0.24 14.20
N GLN A 239 -6.92 0.14 14.17
CA GLN A 239 -6.02 1.15 14.69
C GLN A 239 -5.68 2.21 13.65
N TYR A 240 -5.43 3.42 14.17
CA TYR A 240 -5.01 4.62 13.47
C TYR A 240 -3.82 5.25 14.18
N ARG A 241 -2.98 5.93 13.42
CA ARG A 241 -1.89 6.77 13.93
C ARG A 241 -1.70 7.94 12.99
N GLN A 242 -1.75 9.16 13.51
CA GLN A 242 -1.55 10.39 12.74
C GLN A 242 -2.41 10.48 11.46
N GLY A 243 -3.68 10.10 11.55
CA GLY A 243 -4.65 10.14 10.45
C GLY A 243 -4.58 8.95 9.49
N MET A 244 -3.66 8.00 9.71
CA MET A 244 -3.42 6.87 8.80
C MET A 244 -3.72 5.55 9.49
N ARG A 245 -4.30 4.59 8.76
CA ARG A 245 -4.47 3.22 9.25
C ARG A 245 -3.10 2.65 9.64
N HIS A 246 -3.01 2.11 10.84
CA HIS A 246 -1.76 1.60 11.41
C HIS A 246 -2.07 0.43 12.34
N GLY A 247 -1.09 -0.39 12.71
CA GLY A 247 -1.29 -1.49 13.67
C GLY A 247 -2.15 -2.61 13.08
N PHE A 248 -3.20 -3.03 13.79
CA PHE A 248 -4.09 -4.11 13.34
C PHE A 248 -5.48 -3.58 13.01
N GLY A 249 -6.11 -4.18 12.00
CA GLY A 249 -7.47 -3.82 11.61
C GLY A 249 -8.03 -4.66 10.49
N VAL A 250 -9.33 -4.49 10.26
CA VAL A 250 -10.08 -5.12 9.17
C VAL A 250 -10.62 -4.06 8.25
N TYR A 251 -10.40 -4.24 6.96
CA TYR A 251 -11.02 -3.48 5.90
C TYR A 251 -11.96 -4.39 5.11
N THR A 252 -13.23 -4.04 5.05
CA THR A 252 -14.26 -4.69 4.25
C THR A 252 -14.59 -3.78 3.07
N PHE A 253 -14.41 -4.28 1.86
CA PHE A 253 -14.79 -3.61 0.63
C PHE A 253 -16.30 -3.71 0.42
N PHE A 254 -16.88 -2.71 -0.26
CA PHE A 254 -18.29 -2.78 -0.67
C PHE A 254 -18.61 -3.97 -1.58
N THR A 255 -17.62 -4.52 -2.26
CA THR A 255 -17.74 -5.72 -3.11
C THR A 255 -17.90 -7.00 -2.31
N GLY A 256 -17.69 -6.95 -0.99
CA GLY A 256 -17.70 -8.12 -0.10
C GLY A 256 -16.31 -8.70 0.17
N ASP A 257 -15.29 -8.29 -0.57
CA ASP A 257 -13.91 -8.67 -0.27
C ASP A 257 -13.49 -8.06 1.08
N SER A 258 -12.54 -8.68 1.77
CA SER A 258 -12.02 -8.16 3.02
C SER A 258 -10.54 -8.48 3.21
N TYR A 259 -9.88 -7.63 4.00
CA TYR A 259 -8.53 -7.87 4.49
C TYR A 259 -8.50 -7.65 6.00
N ALA A 260 -7.95 -8.61 6.73
CA ALA A 260 -7.76 -8.60 8.17
C ALA A 260 -6.28 -8.83 8.47
N GLY A 261 -5.60 -7.89 9.11
CA GLY A 261 -4.19 -8.05 9.42
C GLY A 261 -3.48 -6.79 9.84
N GLU A 262 -2.17 -6.76 9.59
CA GLU A 262 -1.30 -5.63 9.92
C GLU A 262 -1.39 -4.51 8.85
N TRP A 263 -1.23 -3.28 9.34
CA TRP A 263 -1.28 -2.03 8.58
C TRP A 263 -0.15 -1.11 8.97
N VAL A 264 0.49 -0.50 7.98
CA VAL A 264 1.48 0.56 8.18
C VAL A 264 1.22 1.67 7.18
N ASN A 265 0.96 2.88 7.69
CA ASN A 265 0.79 4.09 6.90
C ASN A 265 -0.25 3.92 5.78
N GLY A 266 -1.41 3.36 6.13
CA GLY A 266 -2.52 3.16 5.19
C GLY A 266 -2.40 1.94 4.27
N GLN A 267 -1.30 1.20 4.31
CA GLN A 267 -1.06 0.03 3.45
C GLN A 267 -1.06 -1.26 4.27
N SER A 268 -1.61 -2.35 3.70
CA SER A 268 -1.45 -3.66 4.30
C SER A 268 0.01 -4.13 4.22
N CYS A 269 0.47 -4.72 5.30
CA CYS A 269 1.82 -5.25 5.45
C CYS A 269 1.81 -6.42 6.42
N GLY A 270 2.97 -7.03 6.68
CA GLY A 270 3.10 -8.06 7.72
C GLY A 270 2.28 -9.30 7.37
N VAL A 271 1.68 -9.94 8.37
CA VAL A 271 0.79 -11.08 8.16
C VAL A 271 -0.66 -10.63 8.11
N GLY A 272 -1.44 -11.22 7.20
CA GLY A 272 -2.87 -10.97 7.11
C GLY A 272 -3.64 -12.05 6.38
N VAL A 273 -4.96 -11.89 6.40
CA VAL A 273 -5.94 -12.74 5.73
C VAL A 273 -6.70 -11.86 4.75
N GLN A 274 -6.69 -12.24 3.48
CA GLN A 274 -7.55 -11.67 2.45
C GLN A 274 -8.63 -12.68 2.12
N THR A 275 -9.89 -12.31 2.30
CA THR A 275 -11.05 -13.13 1.92
C THR A 275 -11.75 -12.46 0.76
N CYS A 276 -11.94 -13.19 -0.33
CA CYS A 276 -12.69 -12.73 -1.48
C CYS A 276 -14.17 -13.05 -1.30
N SER A 277 -15.02 -12.21 -1.88
CA SER A 277 -16.48 -12.38 -1.97
C SER A 277 -16.89 -13.72 -2.61
N ASP A 278 -16.04 -14.28 -3.46
CA ASP A 278 -16.25 -15.59 -4.10
C ASP A 278 -15.91 -16.80 -3.18
N GLY A 279 -15.48 -16.54 -1.94
CA GLY A 279 -15.10 -17.56 -0.96
C GLY A 279 -13.64 -18.00 -1.05
N SER A 280 -12.86 -17.50 -2.02
CA SER A 280 -11.41 -17.71 -2.04
C SER A 280 -10.76 -17.00 -0.84
N CYS A 281 -9.71 -17.58 -0.27
CA CYS A 281 -8.99 -16.94 0.84
C CYS A 281 -7.48 -17.09 0.71
N TYR A 282 -6.76 -16.02 1.04
CA TYR A 282 -5.31 -16.00 1.17
C TYR A 282 -4.94 -15.70 2.61
N VAL A 283 -4.04 -16.51 3.17
CA VAL A 283 -3.43 -16.29 4.48
C VAL A 283 -1.94 -16.23 4.28
N GLY A 284 -1.32 -15.10 4.54
CA GLY A 284 0.10 -14.98 4.24
C GLY A 284 0.68 -13.61 4.52
N GLN A 285 1.90 -13.43 4.03
CA GLN A 285 2.62 -12.18 4.14
C GLN A 285 2.18 -11.18 3.06
N PHE A 286 2.20 -9.90 3.45
CA PHE A 286 1.88 -8.74 2.64
C PHE A 286 2.99 -7.70 2.74
N LYS A 287 3.23 -6.99 1.65
CA LYS A 287 4.16 -5.87 1.60
C LYS A 287 3.60 -4.78 0.70
N CYS A 288 3.38 -3.59 1.25
CA CYS A 288 2.89 -2.42 0.50
C CYS A 288 1.61 -2.71 -0.30
N GLY A 289 0.64 -3.39 0.30
CA GLY A 289 -0.63 -3.67 -0.36
C GLY A 289 -0.64 -4.86 -1.31
N VAL A 290 0.40 -5.69 -1.37
CA VAL A 290 0.44 -6.87 -2.27
C VAL A 290 0.91 -8.12 -1.53
N LYS A 291 0.46 -9.30 -1.97
CA LYS A 291 0.93 -10.60 -1.46
C LYS A 291 2.42 -10.73 -1.77
N HIS A 292 3.19 -11.11 -0.77
CA HIS A 292 4.63 -11.18 -0.86
C HIS A 292 5.17 -12.16 0.17
N GLY A 293 6.34 -12.77 -0.06
CA GLY A 293 6.91 -13.71 0.90
C GLY A 293 6.17 -15.03 0.90
N ILE A 294 5.89 -15.62 2.06
CA ILE A 294 5.20 -16.93 2.15
C ILE A 294 3.70 -16.79 2.45
N GLY A 295 2.90 -17.66 1.86
CA GLY A 295 1.46 -17.70 2.11
C GLY A 295 0.75 -18.93 1.54
N CYS A 296 -0.47 -19.11 1.99
CA CYS A 296 -1.40 -20.15 1.58
C CYS A 296 -2.62 -19.52 0.90
N TYR A 297 -3.04 -20.06 -0.23
CA TYR A 297 -4.23 -19.64 -0.95
C TYR A 297 -5.17 -20.82 -1.13
N HIS A 298 -6.42 -20.64 -0.75
CA HIS A 298 -7.52 -21.55 -1.02
C HIS A 298 -8.39 -20.92 -2.09
N PHE A 299 -8.51 -21.59 -3.23
CA PHE A 299 -9.30 -21.11 -4.35
C PHE A 299 -10.74 -21.59 -4.21
N ARG A 300 -11.69 -20.81 -4.74
CA ARG A 300 -13.11 -21.18 -4.81
C ARG A 300 -13.36 -22.54 -5.47
N ASN A 301 -12.54 -22.92 -6.45
CA ASN A 301 -12.67 -24.22 -7.15
C ASN A 301 -12.18 -25.42 -6.32
N GLY A 302 -11.67 -25.20 -5.10
CA GLY A 302 -11.11 -26.23 -4.22
C GLY A 302 -9.60 -26.43 -4.37
N ASP A 303 -8.95 -25.77 -5.33
CA ASP A 303 -7.49 -25.79 -5.44
C ASP A 303 -6.87 -25.12 -4.21
N ARG A 304 -5.63 -25.51 -3.90
CA ARG A 304 -4.85 -24.95 -2.81
C ARG A 304 -3.42 -24.74 -3.22
N TYR A 305 -2.85 -23.59 -2.90
CA TYR A 305 -1.43 -23.31 -3.06
C TYR A 305 -0.82 -22.95 -1.71
N ALA A 306 0.36 -23.49 -1.41
CA ALA A 306 1.16 -23.10 -0.27
C ALA A 306 2.61 -22.89 -0.72
N GLY A 307 3.13 -21.68 -0.59
CA GLY A 307 4.45 -21.37 -1.11
C GLY A 307 4.79 -19.88 -1.08
N GLU A 308 5.71 -19.51 -1.96
CA GLU A 308 6.23 -18.15 -2.11
C GLU A 308 5.41 -17.28 -3.07
N TYR A 309 5.40 -15.98 -2.79
CA TYR A 309 4.70 -14.95 -3.52
C TYR A 309 5.61 -13.75 -3.77
N PHE A 310 5.50 -13.17 -4.96
CA PHE A 310 6.16 -11.93 -5.30
C PHE A 310 5.21 -11.02 -6.09
N GLY A 311 4.69 -9.98 -5.42
CA GLY A 311 3.86 -8.96 -6.07
C GLY A 311 2.55 -9.54 -6.60
N ASP A 312 1.78 -10.17 -5.72
CA ASP A 312 0.51 -10.86 -6.02
C ASP A 312 0.61 -12.13 -6.90
N LYS A 313 1.79 -12.44 -7.42
CA LYS A 313 2.03 -13.65 -8.21
C LYS A 313 2.64 -14.76 -7.38
N ILE A 314 2.23 -15.99 -7.63
CA ILE A 314 2.92 -17.21 -7.17
C ILE A 314 4.34 -17.21 -7.77
N HIS A 315 5.35 -17.40 -6.93
CA HIS A 315 6.75 -17.28 -7.31
C HIS A 315 7.62 -18.17 -6.42
N GLY A 316 8.87 -18.44 -6.79
CA GLY A 316 9.81 -19.18 -5.94
C GLY A 316 9.39 -20.64 -5.75
N PHE A 317 9.48 -21.18 -4.54
CA PHE A 317 9.12 -22.59 -4.30
C PHE A 317 7.74 -22.74 -3.66
N GLY A 318 6.98 -23.75 -4.09
CA GLY A 318 5.67 -24.01 -3.50
C GLY A 318 4.99 -25.27 -3.99
N VAL A 319 3.95 -25.66 -3.26
CA VAL A 319 3.12 -26.84 -3.54
C VAL A 319 1.73 -26.38 -3.95
N TYR A 320 1.24 -26.91 -5.07
CA TYR A 320 -0.11 -26.69 -5.57
C TYR A 320 -0.88 -28.00 -5.57
N HIS A 321 -1.94 -28.08 -4.77
CA HIS A 321 -2.90 -29.16 -4.79
C HIS A 321 -4.09 -28.76 -5.65
N PHE A 322 -4.38 -29.56 -6.66
CA PHE A 322 -5.53 -29.37 -7.51
C PHE A 322 -6.75 -30.08 -6.90
N ALA A 323 -7.94 -29.49 -7.06
CA ALA A 323 -9.21 -30.05 -6.59
C ALA A 323 -9.51 -31.43 -7.19
N ASN A 324 -8.98 -31.72 -8.39
CA ASN A 324 -9.08 -33.02 -9.04
C ASN A 324 -8.15 -34.10 -8.43
N GLY A 325 -7.41 -33.79 -7.38
CA GLY A 325 -6.49 -34.69 -6.69
C GLY A 325 -5.06 -34.71 -7.26
N HIS A 326 -4.77 -33.89 -8.27
CA HIS A 326 -3.40 -33.77 -8.77
C HIS A 326 -2.56 -32.88 -7.83
N CYS A 327 -1.25 -32.95 -7.93
CA CYS A 327 -0.33 -32.15 -7.15
C CYS A 327 0.85 -31.68 -8.01
N TYR A 328 1.33 -30.47 -7.77
CA TYR A 328 2.61 -30.01 -8.29
C TYR A 328 3.49 -29.51 -7.16
N GLU A 329 4.73 -29.98 -7.14
CA GLU A 329 5.75 -29.62 -6.15
C GLU A 329 7.00 -29.17 -6.89
N GLY A 330 7.39 -27.90 -6.75
CA GLY A 330 8.56 -27.39 -7.44
C GLY A 330 8.67 -25.87 -7.44
N SER A 331 9.44 -25.36 -8.39
CA SER A 331 9.63 -23.93 -8.59
C SER A 331 8.55 -23.29 -9.47
N TRP A 332 8.34 -22.00 -9.23
CA TRP A 332 7.31 -21.17 -9.81
C TRP A 332 7.88 -19.84 -10.24
N HIS A 333 7.40 -19.33 -11.36
CA HIS A 333 7.73 -18.01 -11.85
C HIS A 333 6.48 -17.36 -12.43
N GLU A 334 6.05 -16.25 -11.83
CA GLU A 334 4.91 -15.46 -12.27
C GLU A 334 3.60 -16.25 -12.48
N GLY A 335 3.29 -17.17 -11.56
CA GLY A 335 2.09 -18.01 -11.63
C GLY A 335 2.23 -19.26 -12.51
N ARG A 336 3.38 -19.48 -13.13
CA ARG A 336 3.66 -20.64 -13.98
C ARG A 336 4.68 -21.56 -13.33
N LYS A 337 4.54 -22.86 -13.59
CA LYS A 337 5.56 -23.86 -13.24
C LYS A 337 6.84 -23.54 -14.02
N GLN A 338 7.96 -23.43 -13.33
CA GLN A 338 9.26 -23.06 -13.92
C GLN A 338 10.35 -23.87 -13.23
N GLY A 339 11.47 -24.15 -13.92
CA GLY A 339 12.60 -24.87 -13.35
C GLY A 339 12.25 -26.32 -12.98
N TYR A 340 12.92 -26.87 -11.97
CA TYR A 340 12.71 -28.26 -11.60
C TYR A 340 11.45 -28.46 -10.74
N GLY A 341 10.71 -29.53 -11.03
CA GLY A 341 9.55 -29.91 -10.24
C GLY A 341 8.95 -31.24 -10.62
N MET A 342 8.01 -31.69 -9.80
CA MET A 342 7.30 -32.95 -9.93
C MET A 342 5.80 -32.69 -9.95
N TYR A 343 5.14 -33.24 -10.96
CA TYR A 343 3.68 -33.28 -11.07
C TYR A 343 3.20 -34.69 -10.77
N THR A 344 2.37 -34.85 -9.75
CA THR A 344 1.78 -36.13 -9.35
C THR A 344 0.31 -36.14 -9.74
N PHE A 345 -0.09 -37.12 -10.55
CA PHE A 345 -1.47 -37.34 -10.94
C PHE A 345 -2.24 -38.04 -9.81
N ARG A 346 -3.57 -37.98 -9.84
CA ARG A 346 -4.43 -38.63 -8.85
C ARG A 346 -4.20 -40.15 -8.75
N ASN A 347 -3.82 -40.79 -9.86
CA ASN A 347 -3.54 -42.22 -9.93
C ASN A 347 -2.15 -42.60 -9.34
N GLY A 348 -1.35 -41.62 -8.90
CA GLY A 348 -0.01 -41.83 -8.36
C GLY A 348 1.11 -41.70 -9.41
N ASP A 349 0.78 -41.61 -10.70
CA ASP A 349 1.79 -41.39 -11.74
C ASP A 349 2.48 -40.05 -11.54
N THR A 350 3.77 -39.98 -11.85
CA THR A 350 4.56 -38.75 -11.70
C THR A 350 5.19 -38.33 -13.01
N ARG A 351 5.20 -37.03 -13.27
CA ARG A 351 5.96 -36.37 -14.33
C ARG A 351 6.92 -35.39 -13.69
N CYS A 352 8.20 -35.71 -13.78
CA CYS A 352 9.26 -34.96 -13.15
C CYS A 352 10.19 -34.39 -14.21
N GLY A 353 10.86 -33.28 -13.89
CA GLY A 353 11.91 -32.73 -14.73
C GLY A 353 11.90 -31.21 -14.76
N GLU A 354 12.38 -30.66 -15.86
CA GLU A 354 12.49 -29.22 -16.06
C GLU A 354 11.25 -28.67 -16.76
N TRP A 355 10.64 -27.67 -16.11
CA TRP A 355 9.45 -26.97 -16.54
C TRP A 355 9.84 -25.59 -17.04
N ASP A 356 9.23 -25.17 -18.14
CA ASP A 356 9.35 -23.81 -18.64
C ASP A 356 7.97 -23.29 -19.02
N SER A 357 7.59 -22.15 -18.44
CA SER A 357 6.33 -21.47 -18.72
C SER A 357 5.09 -22.38 -18.58
N GLY A 358 5.11 -23.30 -17.61
CA GLY A 358 4.00 -24.22 -17.34
C GLY A 358 4.06 -25.57 -18.06
N SER A 359 4.99 -25.76 -19.00
CA SER A 359 5.13 -27.00 -19.78
C SER A 359 6.39 -27.77 -19.39
N LEU A 360 6.29 -29.10 -19.32
CA LEU A 360 7.45 -29.96 -19.09
C LEU A 360 8.30 -30.03 -20.36
N LYS A 361 9.52 -29.50 -20.32
CA LYS A 361 10.46 -29.48 -21.45
C LYS A 361 11.35 -30.71 -21.46
N ILE A 362 11.97 -31.01 -20.32
CA ILE A 362 12.93 -32.10 -20.18
C ILE A 362 12.39 -33.05 -19.11
N PRO A 363 11.81 -34.20 -19.50
CA PRO A 363 11.41 -35.21 -18.52
C PRO A 363 12.65 -35.84 -17.89
N LEU A 364 12.66 -35.95 -16.56
CA LEU A 364 13.75 -36.55 -15.79
C LEU A 364 13.18 -37.60 -14.83
N PRO A 365 13.96 -38.63 -14.45
CA PRO A 365 13.56 -39.57 -13.40
C PRO A 365 13.28 -38.86 -12.07
N PRO A 366 12.31 -39.34 -11.25
CA PRO A 366 11.97 -38.71 -9.97
C PRO A 366 13.13 -38.61 -8.97
N LEU A 367 14.09 -39.54 -9.04
CA LEU A 367 15.27 -39.61 -8.17
C LEU A 367 16.42 -38.70 -8.62
N THR A 368 16.22 -37.90 -9.67
CA THR A 368 17.22 -36.93 -10.11
C THR A 368 17.42 -35.87 -9.02
N ASP A 369 18.67 -35.61 -8.65
CA ASP A 369 19.02 -34.73 -7.52
C ASP A 369 18.45 -33.30 -7.66
N SER A 370 18.40 -32.74 -8.87
CA SER A 370 17.78 -31.43 -9.14
C SER A 370 16.28 -31.40 -8.83
N VAL A 371 15.55 -32.43 -9.26
CA VAL A 371 14.11 -32.60 -8.98
C VAL A 371 13.89 -32.79 -7.48
N LEU A 372 14.67 -33.68 -6.85
CA LEU A 372 14.54 -33.97 -5.42
C LEU A 372 14.75 -32.72 -4.57
N ARG A 373 15.79 -31.93 -4.86
CA ARG A 373 16.07 -30.67 -4.17
C ARG A 373 14.93 -29.66 -4.34
N ALA A 374 14.38 -29.53 -5.55
CA ALA A 374 13.26 -28.62 -5.81
C ALA A 374 11.98 -29.04 -5.08
N VAL A 375 11.64 -30.33 -5.07
CA VAL A 375 10.49 -30.87 -4.35
C VAL A 375 10.65 -30.69 -2.83
N GLN A 376 11.83 -30.97 -2.28
CA GLN A 376 12.11 -30.75 -0.86
C GLN A 376 12.02 -29.27 -0.48
N ALA A 377 12.53 -28.37 -1.32
CA ALA A 377 12.40 -26.93 -1.11
C ALA A 377 10.93 -26.50 -1.13
N ALA A 378 10.16 -26.95 -2.12
CA ALA A 378 8.72 -26.69 -2.22
C ALA A 378 7.95 -27.17 -0.98
N ARG A 379 8.16 -28.42 -0.53
CA ARG A 379 7.53 -28.97 0.69
C ARG A 379 7.91 -28.19 1.94
N LYS A 380 9.20 -27.82 2.07
CA LYS A 380 9.70 -27.05 3.22
C LYS A 380 9.06 -25.66 3.24
N THR A 381 8.96 -24.98 2.10
CA THR A 381 8.32 -23.67 1.99
C THR A 381 6.82 -23.76 2.24
N ALA A 382 6.13 -24.77 1.67
CA ALA A 382 4.72 -25.02 1.94
C ALA A 382 4.44 -25.24 3.43
N LYS A 383 5.25 -26.07 4.12
CA LYS A 383 5.14 -26.28 5.56
C LYS A 383 5.37 -25.00 6.38
N LYS A 384 6.28 -24.13 5.94
CA LYS A 384 6.47 -22.81 6.57
C LYS A 384 5.26 -21.91 6.36
N ALA A 385 4.68 -21.92 5.16
CA ALA A 385 3.50 -21.13 4.84
C ALA A 385 2.26 -21.58 5.64
N THR A 386 2.06 -22.89 5.83
CA THR A 386 0.97 -23.42 6.66
C THR A 386 1.15 -23.12 8.14
N ASN A 387 2.40 -23.07 8.62
CA ASN A 387 2.73 -22.80 10.02
C ASN A 387 2.93 -21.31 10.32
N LEU A 388 2.55 -20.41 9.39
CA LEU A 388 2.65 -18.98 9.60
C LEU A 388 1.82 -18.58 10.82
N LYS A 389 2.40 -17.79 11.73
CA LYS A 389 1.69 -17.30 12.92
C LYS A 389 0.50 -16.45 12.48
N ARG A 390 -0.70 -16.84 12.89
CA ARG A 390 -1.93 -16.09 12.61
C ARG A 390 -1.99 -14.83 13.47
N VAL A 391 -2.68 -13.82 12.96
CA VAL A 391 -2.87 -12.51 13.63
C VAL A 391 -4.31 -12.29 14.07
N ASP A 392 -5.13 -13.36 14.09
CA ASP A 392 -6.57 -13.27 14.35
C ASP A 392 -6.84 -12.64 15.73
N GLU A 393 -6.12 -13.07 16.78
CA GLU A 393 -6.27 -12.51 18.14
C GLU A 393 -5.98 -11.00 18.21
N GLN A 394 -4.91 -10.55 17.55
CA GLN A 394 -4.53 -9.13 17.52
C GLN A 394 -5.55 -8.30 16.74
N VAL A 395 -6.05 -8.86 15.63
CA VAL A 395 -7.09 -8.23 14.81
C VAL A 395 -8.40 -8.14 15.60
N ASP A 396 -8.85 -9.22 16.24
CA ASP A 396 -10.07 -9.26 17.04
C ASP A 396 -10.01 -8.27 18.21
N LYS A 397 -8.86 -8.21 18.90
CA LYS A 397 -8.62 -7.21 19.94
C LYS A 397 -8.74 -5.78 19.40
N ALA A 398 -8.18 -5.52 18.21
CA ALA A 398 -8.26 -4.20 17.58
C ALA A 398 -9.69 -3.85 17.14
N ILE A 399 -10.47 -4.82 16.63
CA ILE A 399 -11.89 -4.63 16.30
C ILE A 399 -12.70 -4.33 17.55
N LEU A 400 -12.50 -5.07 18.64
CA LEU A 400 -13.20 -4.85 19.91
C LEU A 400 -12.90 -3.45 20.46
N ALA A 401 -11.64 -3.04 20.44
CA ALA A 401 -11.23 -1.69 20.84
C ALA A 401 -11.84 -0.61 19.92
N ALA A 402 -11.85 -0.81 18.61
CA ALA A 402 -12.49 0.10 17.66
C ALA A 402 -14.01 0.23 17.86
N ASN A 403 -14.69 -0.87 18.18
CA ASN A 403 -16.12 -0.83 18.50
C ASN A 403 -16.41 -0.08 19.81
N ARG A 404 -15.53 -0.21 20.82
CA ARG A 404 -15.63 0.56 22.07
C ARG A 404 -15.40 2.04 21.81
N ALA A 405 -14.33 2.40 21.09
CA ALA A 405 -14.03 3.78 20.71
C ALA A 405 -15.17 4.42 19.90
N ALA A 406 -15.70 3.71 18.89
CA ALA A 406 -16.85 4.20 18.12
C ALA A 406 -18.13 4.36 18.97
N THR A 407 -18.31 3.57 20.02
CA THR A 407 -19.45 3.73 20.94
C THR A 407 -19.26 4.95 21.83
N ALA A 408 -18.06 5.15 22.39
CA ALA A 408 -17.71 6.35 23.15
C ALA A 408 -17.86 7.62 22.29
N ALA A 409 -17.36 7.58 21.05
CA ALA A 409 -17.49 8.67 20.09
C ALA A 409 -18.96 9.05 19.82
N ARG A 410 -19.85 8.07 19.64
CA ARG A 410 -21.28 8.32 19.46
C ARG A 410 -21.93 8.92 20.71
N VAL A 411 -21.53 8.49 21.90
CA VAL A 411 -22.01 9.10 23.16
C VAL A 411 -21.55 10.54 23.26
N ALA A 412 -20.28 10.83 22.98
CA ALA A 412 -19.74 12.19 22.96
C ALA A 412 -20.46 13.08 21.93
N ALA A 413 -20.76 12.55 20.74
CA ALA A 413 -21.52 13.26 19.72
C ALA A 413 -22.95 13.62 20.18
N VAL A 414 -23.66 12.69 20.83
CA VAL A 414 -25.00 12.97 21.40
C VAL A 414 -24.93 14.07 22.46
N VAL A 415 -23.92 14.04 23.33
CA VAL A 415 -23.70 15.08 24.34
C VAL A 415 -23.38 16.43 23.68
N ALA A 416 -22.55 16.45 22.63
CA ALA A 416 -22.23 17.65 21.87
C ALA A 416 -23.46 18.31 21.25
N VAL A 417 -24.32 17.52 20.62
CA VAL A 417 -25.57 18.01 20.02
C VAL A 417 -26.53 18.52 21.08
N ARG A 418 -26.63 17.84 22.23
CA ARG A 418 -27.44 18.30 23.37
C ARG A 418 -26.93 19.63 23.93
N ASN A 419 -25.63 19.75 24.17
CA ASN A 419 -25.02 20.99 24.65
C ASN A 419 -25.32 22.17 23.71
N ARG A 420 -25.27 21.93 22.40
CA ARG A 420 -25.66 22.92 21.39
C ARG A 420 -27.14 23.32 21.49
N ALA A 421 -28.05 22.36 21.69
CA ALA A 421 -29.48 22.63 21.84
C ALA A 421 -29.80 23.40 23.13
N ASP A 422 -29.08 23.10 24.21
CA ASP A 422 -29.22 23.76 25.51
C ASP A 422 -28.52 25.13 25.59
N GLY A 423 -27.93 25.62 24.48
CA GLY A 423 -27.17 26.88 24.45
C GLY A 423 -25.86 26.86 25.24
N LYS A 424 -25.38 25.68 25.64
CA LYS A 424 -24.10 25.47 26.32
C LYS A 424 -23.00 25.40 25.27
N PHE A 425 -22.55 26.56 24.81
CA PHE A 425 -21.47 26.65 23.83
C PHE A 425 -20.12 26.35 24.48
N CYS A 426 -19.25 25.69 23.71
CA CYS A 426 -17.85 25.55 24.10
C CYS A 426 -17.18 26.93 23.99
N ASN A 427 -16.62 27.45 25.09
CA ASN A 427 -15.71 28.58 25.05
C ASN A 427 -14.40 28.13 24.39
N ILE A 428 -14.34 28.26 23.07
CA ILE A 428 -13.10 28.18 22.30
C ILE A 428 -12.54 29.60 22.23
N ASP A 429 -12.11 30.13 23.38
CA ASP A 429 -11.52 31.46 23.45
C ASP A 429 -10.19 31.52 22.69
N ASN A 430 -10.02 32.65 22.03
CA ASN A 430 -9.06 32.96 20.98
C ASN A 430 -7.59 32.80 21.41
N VAL A 431 -6.75 32.26 20.51
CA VAL A 431 -5.30 32.52 20.46
C VAL A 431 -5.01 33.44 19.28
#